data_AF-A0A377ZAA6-F1
#
_entry.id   AF-A0A377ZAA6-F1
#
_cell.length_a   1.000
_cell.length_b   1.000
_cell.length_c   1.000
_cell.angle_alpha   90.00
_cell.angle_beta   90.00
_cell.angle_gamma   90.00
#
_symmetry.space_group_name_H-M   'P 1'
#
loop_
_entity.id
_entity.type
_entity.pdbx_description
1 polymer ?
#
loop_
_entity_poly.entity_id
_entity_poly.type
_entity_poly.pdbx_seq_one_letter_code
_entity_poly.pdbx_strand_id
1 'polypeptide(L)'
;MSGFNILNGTSASNGGFISVMLKDWHQRPPLDAVMADIQRQLLSLPEATIMTFAPPTLPGLGNASGFDLRILAQAGQSSAELEQVTREILQLANQHSQLSRVFTTWSSNVPAADPDG
;
A
#
# COMPACT_ATOMS: atom_id res chain seq x y z
N MET A 1 -15.19 -13.45 2.32
CA MET A 1 -15.28 -12.63 1.11
C MET A 1 -13.87 -12.19 0.77
N SER A 2 -13.37 -12.53 -0.41
CA SER A 2 -11.98 -12.27 -0.80
C SER A 2 -11.90 -10.87 -1.42
N GLY A 3 -11.24 -9.95 -0.75
CA GLY A 3 -10.97 -8.62 -1.28
C GLY A 3 -9.88 -8.68 -2.36
N PHE A 4 -10.00 -7.86 -3.41
CA PHE A 4 -8.95 -7.76 -4.42
C PHE A 4 -7.96 -6.66 -4.02
N ASN A 5 -6.69 -7.02 -3.83
CA ASN A 5 -5.64 -6.06 -3.54
C ASN A 5 -5.04 -5.54 -4.86
N ILE A 6 -5.45 -4.33 -5.27
CA ILE A 6 -5.00 -3.70 -6.52
C ILE A 6 -3.49 -3.38 -6.53
N LEU A 7 -2.85 -3.29 -5.36
CA LEU A 7 -1.45 -2.89 -5.26
C LEU A 7 -0.50 -4.02 -5.64
N ASN A 8 -0.87 -5.28 -5.41
CA ASN A 8 -0.05 -6.45 -5.74
C ASN A 8 -0.78 -7.48 -6.63
N GLY A 9 -2.03 -7.22 -7.01
CA GLY A 9 -2.82 -8.08 -7.89
C GLY A 9 -3.25 -9.39 -7.25
N THR A 10 -3.17 -9.53 -5.92
CA THR A 10 -3.54 -10.76 -5.21
C THR A 10 -4.89 -10.64 -4.51
N SER A 11 -5.56 -11.78 -4.34
CA SER A 11 -6.75 -11.87 -3.50
C SER A 11 -6.33 -11.82 -2.03
N ALA A 12 -6.69 -10.75 -1.33
CA ALA A 12 -6.47 -10.58 0.10
C ALA A 12 -7.84 -10.34 0.77
N SER A 13 -8.27 -11.22 1.68
CA SER A 13 -9.57 -11.14 2.36
C SER A 13 -9.78 -9.85 3.18
N ASN A 14 -8.71 -9.08 3.41
CA ASN A 14 -8.67 -7.82 4.14
C ASN A 14 -8.34 -6.60 3.27
N GLY A 15 -8.35 -6.72 1.95
CA GLY A 15 -8.06 -5.62 1.01
C GLY A 15 -9.31 -5.11 0.27
N GLY A 16 -9.29 -3.84 -0.17
CA GLY A 16 -10.37 -3.26 -0.96
C GLY A 16 -9.88 -2.12 -1.85
N PHE A 17 -10.67 -1.80 -2.88
CA PHE A 17 -10.40 -0.69 -3.79
C PHE A 17 -11.64 0.18 -3.96
N ILE A 18 -11.44 1.50 -3.96
CA ILE A 18 -12.50 2.49 -4.11
C ILE A 18 -12.06 3.48 -5.18
N SER A 19 -12.88 3.62 -6.23
CA SER A 19 -12.72 4.69 -7.22
C SER A 19 -13.59 5.88 -6.82
N VAL A 20 -12.98 7.07 -6.75
CA VAL A 20 -13.67 8.30 -6.34
C VAL A 20 -13.86 9.20 -7.56
N MET A 21 -15.12 9.51 -7.88
CA MET A 21 -15.45 10.50 -8.90
C MET A 21 -15.36 11.90 -8.31
N LEU A 22 -14.50 12.74 -8.88
CA LEU A 22 -14.29 14.12 -8.42
C LEU A 22 -15.19 15.08 -9.20
N LYS A 23 -15.50 16.22 -8.58
CA LYS A 23 -16.14 17.36 -9.26
C LYS A 23 -15.29 17.85 -10.45
N ASP A 24 -15.93 18.63 -11.32
CA ASP A 24 -15.28 19.28 -12.46
C ASP A 24 -14.05 20.07 -12.03
N TRP A 25 -13.06 20.16 -12.93
CA TRP A 25 -11.74 20.72 -12.62
C TRP A 25 -11.80 22.17 -12.11
N HIS A 26 -12.76 22.96 -12.61
CA HIS A 26 -12.97 24.36 -12.20
C HIS A 26 -13.66 24.50 -10.84
N GLN A 27 -14.17 23.41 -10.26
CA GLN A 27 -14.92 23.42 -8.99
C GLN A 27 -14.13 22.77 -7.84
N ARG A 28 -12.85 22.46 -8.04
CA ARG A 28 -12.01 21.83 -7.02
C ARG A 28 -10.56 22.29 -7.08
N PRO A 29 -9.81 22.14 -5.99
CA PRO A 29 -8.36 22.29 -6.01
C PRO A 29 -7.68 21.28 -6.96
N PRO A 30 -6.39 21.50 -7.28
CA PRO A 30 -5.57 20.52 -8.00
C PRO A 30 -5.65 19.14 -7.36
N LEU A 31 -5.55 18.08 -8.18
CA LEU A 31 -5.71 16.69 -7.76
C LEU A 31 -4.82 16.34 -6.56
N ASP A 32 -3.57 16.80 -6.55
CA ASP A 32 -2.63 16.53 -5.45
C ASP A 32 -3.10 17.10 -4.11
N ALA A 33 -3.70 18.29 -4.13
CA ALA A 33 -4.25 18.91 -2.92
C ALA A 33 -5.49 18.14 -2.41
N VAL A 34 -6.35 17.68 -3.33
CA VAL A 34 -7.52 16.86 -3.00
C VAL A 34 -7.08 15.52 -2.41
N MET A 35 -6.12 14.84 -3.04
CA MET A 35 -5.59 13.57 -2.55
C MET A 35 -4.89 13.73 -1.20
N ALA A 36 -4.10 14.79 -1.01
CA ALA A 36 -3.46 15.07 0.28
C ALA A 36 -4.49 15.31 1.39
N ASP A 37 -5.58 16.00 1.08
CA ASP A 37 -6.67 16.20 2.05
C ASP A 37 -7.35 14.90 2.45
N ILE A 38 -7.73 14.08 1.46
CA ILE A 38 -8.33 12.75 1.70
C ILE A 38 -7.36 11.88 2.49
N GLN A 39 -6.09 11.80 2.11
CA GLN A 39 -5.08 11.01 2.81
C GLN A 39 -4.95 11.43 4.28
N ARG A 40 -4.95 12.74 4.57
CA ARG A 40 -4.91 13.25 5.97
C ARG A 40 -6.11 12.79 6.78
N GLN A 41 -7.30 12.81 6.19
CA GLN A 41 -8.51 12.32 6.87
C GLN A 41 -8.40 10.82 7.15
N LEU A 42 -7.92 10.04 6.19
CA LEU A 42 -7.79 8.59 6.31
C LEU A 42 -6.70 8.14 7.29
N LEU A 43 -5.67 8.95 7.53
CA LEU A 43 -4.65 8.67 8.56
C LEU A 43 -5.23 8.58 9.99
N SER A 44 -6.46 9.06 10.21
CA SER A 44 -7.16 8.96 11.49
C SER A 44 -7.80 7.58 11.77
N LEU A 45 -7.74 6.64 10.82
CA LEU A 45 -8.32 5.30 10.94
C LEU A 45 -7.23 4.29 11.34
N PRO A 46 -7.04 3.98 12.63
CA PRO A 46 -5.95 3.11 13.06
C PRO A 46 -6.13 1.64 12.65
N GLU A 47 -7.34 1.21 12.33
CA GLU A 47 -7.65 -0.17 11.95
C GLU A 47 -7.34 -0.49 10.48
N ALA A 48 -7.00 0.51 9.66
CA ALA A 48 -6.79 0.33 8.23
C ALA A 48 -5.61 1.17 7.69
N THR A 49 -4.75 0.54 6.90
CA THR A 49 -3.78 1.29 6.08
C THR A 49 -4.41 1.61 4.73
N ILE A 50 -4.67 2.89 4.47
CA ILE A 50 -5.30 3.35 3.24
C ILE A 50 -4.38 4.31 2.52
N MET A 51 -4.19 4.10 1.22
CA MET A 51 -3.34 4.92 0.37
C MET A 51 -4.12 5.47 -0.81
N THR A 52 -4.10 6.79 -0.98
CA THR A 52 -4.61 7.45 -2.18
C THR A 52 -3.54 7.50 -3.26
N PHE A 53 -3.90 7.15 -4.48
CA PHE A 53 -3.03 7.31 -5.64
C PHE A 53 -3.85 7.80 -6.84
N ALA A 54 -3.21 8.58 -7.70
CA ALA A 54 -3.77 8.89 -9.01
C ALA A 54 -3.47 7.72 -9.96
N PRO A 55 -4.39 7.34 -10.85
CA PRO A 55 -4.09 6.38 -11.90
C PRO A 55 -2.90 6.88 -12.75
N PRO A 56 -2.01 5.99 -13.20
CA PRO A 56 -0.84 6.38 -13.98
C PRO A 56 -1.28 7.04 -15.30
N THR A 57 -0.54 8.07 -15.73
CA THR A 57 -0.81 8.84 -16.95
C THR A 57 -0.59 8.03 -18.24
N LEU A 58 0.11 6.89 -18.17
CA LEU A 58 0.33 5.96 -19.27
C LEU A 58 -0.06 4.53 -18.83
N PRO A 59 -1.12 3.92 -19.41
CA PRO A 59 -1.47 2.53 -19.15
C PRO A 59 -0.36 1.58 -19.66
N GLY A 60 0.19 0.72 -18.79
CA GLY A 60 1.14 -0.34 -19.20
C GLY A 60 2.51 -0.32 -18.50
N LEU A 61 2.81 0.73 -17.73
CA LEU A 61 3.87 0.72 -16.71
C LEU A 61 3.15 0.53 -15.37
N GLY A 62 3.53 -0.47 -14.58
CA GLY A 62 2.79 -0.94 -13.40
C GLY A 62 2.30 0.15 -12.44
N ASN A 63 1.35 -0.22 -11.55
CA ASN A 63 0.62 0.70 -10.67
C ASN A 63 1.50 1.56 -9.73
N ALA A 64 2.80 1.27 -9.61
CA ALA A 64 3.78 2.12 -8.96
C ALA A 64 4.90 2.47 -9.95
N SER A 65 5.07 3.76 -10.26
CA SER A 65 6.34 4.21 -10.82
C SER A 65 7.40 4.11 -9.70
N GLY A 66 8.48 3.37 -9.93
CA GLY A 66 9.49 3.12 -8.89
C GLY A 66 10.14 1.74 -9.00
N PHE A 67 10.41 1.12 -7.84
CA PHE A 67 11.01 -0.21 -7.70
C PHE A 67 10.12 -1.13 -6.85
N ASP A 68 10.20 -2.43 -7.08
CA ASP A 68 9.59 -3.49 -6.27
C ASP A 68 10.71 -4.31 -5.59
N LEU A 69 10.58 -4.57 -4.30
CA LEU A 69 11.56 -5.28 -3.48
C LEU A 69 10.88 -6.41 -2.72
N ARG A 70 11.54 -7.57 -2.65
CA ARG A 70 11.09 -8.73 -1.87
C ARG A 70 12.10 -9.05 -0.78
N ILE A 71 11.64 -9.05 0.46
CA ILE A 71 12.43 -9.47 1.62
C ILE A 71 12.20 -10.96 1.84
N LEU A 72 13.28 -11.74 1.93
CA LEU A 72 13.24 -13.20 2.02
C LEU A 72 13.91 -13.66 3.31
N ALA A 73 13.20 -14.48 4.09
CA ALA A 73 13.77 -15.22 5.22
C ALA A 73 14.58 -16.41 4.70
N GLN A 74 15.92 -16.32 4.73
CA GLN A 74 16.80 -17.36 4.17
C GLN A 74 17.24 -18.42 5.20
N ALA A 75 17.11 -18.13 6.50
CA ALA A 75 17.62 -18.98 7.57
C ALA A 75 16.51 -19.46 8.52
N GLY A 76 15.26 -19.50 8.05
CA GLY A 76 14.11 -19.93 8.84
C GLY A 76 13.64 -18.90 9.87
N GLN A 77 13.89 -17.61 9.63
CA GLN A 77 13.34 -16.55 10.47
C GLN A 77 11.81 -16.65 10.51
N SER A 78 11.24 -16.42 11.71
CA SER A 78 9.80 -16.36 11.92
C SER A 78 9.17 -15.18 11.18
N SER A 79 7.85 -15.26 10.95
CA SER A 79 7.09 -14.14 10.36
C SER A 79 7.18 -12.85 11.18
N ALA A 80 7.31 -12.96 12.51
CA ALA A 80 7.47 -11.81 13.40
C ALA A 80 8.84 -11.13 13.21
N GLU A 81 9.91 -11.91 13.09
CA GLU A 81 11.26 -11.40 12.81
C GLU A 81 11.33 -10.76 11.42
N LEU A 82 10.72 -11.38 10.42
CA LEU A 82 10.64 -10.83 9.07
C LEU A 82 9.86 -9.50 9.04
N GLU A 83 8.80 -9.40 9.83
CA GLU A 83 8.01 -8.17 9.98
C GLU A 83 8.77 -7.07 10.69
N GLN A 84 9.55 -7.40 11.73
CA GLN A 84 10.43 -6.44 12.39
C GLN A 84 11.44 -5.84 11.40
N VAL A 85 12.14 -6.69 10.64
CA VAL A 85 13.11 -6.25 9.62
C VAL A 85 12.42 -5.42 8.53
N THR A 86 11.24 -5.84 8.09
CA THR A 86 10.45 -5.08 7.09
C THR A 86 10.10 -3.69 7.61
N ARG A 87 9.63 -3.57 8.86
CA ARG A 87 9.33 -2.27 9.48
C ARG A 87 10.57 -1.38 9.59
N GLU A 88 11.71 -1.94 9.96
CA GLU A 88 12.98 -1.20 10.04
C GLU A 88 13.42 -0.67 8.67
N ILE A 89 13.36 -1.49 7.63
CA ILE A 89 13.65 -1.08 6.25
C ILE A 89 12.73 0.06 5.81
N LEU A 90 11.42 -0.04 6.07
CA LEU A 90 10.46 1.01 5.73
C LEU A 90 10.75 2.31 6.49
N GLN A 91 11.10 2.21 7.78
CA GLN A 91 11.43 3.38 8.59
C GLN A 91 12.69 4.09 8.06
N LEU A 92 13.74 3.35 7.72
CA LEU A 92 14.98 3.90 7.17
C LEU A 92 14.75 4.48 5.76
N ALA A 93 14.01 3.75 4.92
CA ALA A 93 13.73 4.16 3.55
C ALA A 93 12.94 5.47 3.51
N ASN A 94 11.93 5.64 4.37
CA ASN A 94 11.15 6.88 4.43
C ASN A 94 11.90 8.07 5.07
N GLN A 95 13.07 7.85 5.69
CA GLN A 95 13.96 8.93 6.14
C GLN A 95 14.95 9.38 5.04
N HIS A 96 15.14 8.57 3.99
CA HIS A 96 16.11 8.85 2.95
C HIS A 96 15.56 9.85 1.92
N SER A 97 16.25 10.98 1.70
CA SER A 97 15.73 12.10 0.89
C SER A 97 15.48 11.79 -0.59
N GLN A 98 16.13 10.76 -1.14
CA GLN A 98 15.92 10.31 -2.53
C GLN A 98 14.76 9.32 -2.68
N LEU A 99 14.19 8.87 -1.56
CA LEU A 99 13.07 7.93 -1.55
C LEU A 99 11.83 8.68 -1.08
N SER A 100 10.68 8.32 -1.63
CA SER A 100 9.41 8.89 -1.22
C SER A 100 8.36 7.81 -1.26
N ARG A 101 7.46 7.79 -0.27
CA ARG A 101 6.30 6.90 -0.22
C ARG A 101 6.69 5.42 -0.35
N VAL A 102 7.67 4.96 0.44
CA VAL A 102 8.05 3.54 0.49
C VAL A 102 7.08 2.82 1.44
N PHE A 103 6.39 1.79 0.96
CA PHE A 103 5.37 1.07 1.74
C PHE A 103 5.38 -0.43 1.46
N THR A 104 4.66 -1.19 2.29
CA THR A 104 4.35 -2.61 2.06
C THR A 104 2.87 -2.86 2.28
N THR A 105 2.32 -3.85 1.59
CA THR A 105 0.96 -4.37 1.84
C THR A 105 0.95 -5.67 2.62
N TRP A 106 2.11 -6.23 2.92
CA TRP A 106 2.26 -7.46 3.68
C TRP A 106 2.23 -7.19 5.19
N SER A 107 1.57 -8.07 5.94
CA SER A 107 1.57 -8.10 7.40
C SER A 107 1.61 -9.54 7.88
N SER A 108 2.31 -9.78 8.99
CA SER A 108 2.39 -11.09 9.64
C SER A 108 1.06 -11.50 10.31
N ASN A 109 0.16 -10.54 10.56
CA ASN A 109 -1.11 -10.74 11.25
C ASN A 109 -2.26 -11.19 10.33
N VAL A 110 -1.99 -11.41 9.05
CA VAL A 110 -3.00 -11.98 8.15
C VAL A 110 -3.09 -13.48 8.41
N PRO A 111 -4.23 -14.03 8.87
CA PRO A 111 -4.38 -15.48 9.00
C PRO A 111 -4.23 -16.07 7.60
N ALA A 112 -3.17 -16.85 7.37
CA ALA A 112 -3.11 -17.71 6.21
C ALA A 112 -4.21 -18.77 6.40
N ALA A 113 -5.23 -18.75 5.54
CA ALA A 113 -6.11 -19.90 5.45
C ALA A 113 -5.23 -21.08 5.03
N ASP A 114 -5.16 -22.07 5.90
CA ASP A 114 -4.56 -23.37 5.62
C ASP A 114 -5.22 -23.95 4.35
N PRO A 115 -4.47 -24.19 3.26
CA PRO A 115 -5.04 -24.81 2.07
C PRO A 115 -5.29 -26.32 2.23
N ASP A 116 -4.90 -26.96 3.34
CA ASP A 116 -4.97 -28.42 3.54
C ASP A 116 -6.00 -28.85 4.61
N GLY A 117 -7.25 -28.40 4.46
CA GLY A 117 -8.42 -28.93 5.19
C GLY A 117 -9.29 -29.82 4.32
#